data_AF-A0A6H5G5H0-F1
#
_entry.id   AF-A0A6H5G5H0-F1
#
_cell.length_a   1.000
_cell.length_b   1.000
_cell.length_c   1.000
_cell.angle_alpha   90.00
_cell.angle_beta   90.00
_cell.angle_gamma   90.00
#
_symmetry.space_group_name_H-M   'P 1'
#
loop_
_entity.id
_entity.type
_entity.pdbx_description
1 polymer ?
#
loop_
_entity_poly.entity_id
_entity_poly.type
_entity_poly.pdbx_seq_one_letter_code
_entity_poly.pdbx_strand_id
1 'polypeptide(L)' 'MVSEVIEDMLKRMQSHPGVIGSVIINKEGQVIKSTLDNTTSLQYASLATRVCDSSVDALRNIDPTNDLTFLRVRSKKT' A
#
# COMPACT_ATOMS: atom_id res chain seq x y z
N MET A 1 -18.27 10.55 7.79
CA MET A 1 -18.38 9.09 8.01
C MET A 1 -17.25 8.31 7.35
N VAL A 2 -17.09 8.28 6.02
CA VAL A 2 -16.03 7.45 5.37
C VAL A 2 -14.60 7.83 5.81
N SER A 3 -14.33 9.11 6.02
CA SER A 3 -13.00 9.58 6.47
C SER A 3 -12.63 9.09 7.87
N GLU A 4 -13.58 8.97 8.78
CA GLU A 4 -13.34 8.67 10.21
C GLU A 4 -12.93 7.20 10.39
N VAL A 5 -13.58 6.29 9.66
CA VAL A 5 -13.23 4.85 9.64
C VAL A 5 -11.81 4.63 9.13
N ILE A 6 -11.40 5.35 8.09
CA ILE A 6 -10.05 5.25 7.52
C ILE A 6 -9.00 5.71 8.53
N GLU A 7 -9.29 6.78 9.27
CA GLU A 7 -8.38 7.28 10.30
C GLU A 7 -8.22 6.33 11.48
N ASP A 8 -9.31 5.73 11.95
CA ASP A 8 -9.25 4.76 13.04
C ASP A 8 -8.54 3.47 12.61
N MET A 9 -8.75 3.01 11.37
CA MET A 9 -7.96 1.91 10.82
C MET A 9 -6.48 2.26 10.75
N LEU A 10 -6.13 3.48 10.30
CA LEU A 10 -4.75 3.91 10.20
C LEU A 10 -4.08 3.96 11.59
N LYS A 11 -4.76 4.50 12.60
CA LYS A 11 -4.29 4.51 13.99
C LYS A 11 -4.04 3.09 14.51
N ARG A 12 -4.96 2.16 14.24
CA ARG A 12 -4.83 0.74 14.63
C ARG A 12 -3.66 0.05 13.92
N MET A 13 -3.37 0.39 12.68
CA MET A 13 -2.19 -0.13 11.97
C MET A 13 -0.90 0.44 12.57
N GLN A 14 -0.87 1.74 12.86
CA GLN A 14 0.30 2.40 13.44
C GLN A 14 0.61 1.93 14.87
N SER A 15 -0.40 1.52 15.64
CA SER A 15 -0.19 1.04 17.01
C SER A 15 0.42 -0.37 17.09
N HIS A 16 0.52 -1.11 15.98
CA HIS A 16 1.13 -2.44 15.99
C HIS A 16 2.66 -2.37 16.16
N PRO A 17 3.25 -3.16 17.08
CA PRO A 17 4.69 -3.21 17.26
C PRO A 17 5.42 -3.58 15.97
N GLY A 18 6.44 -2.81 15.61
CA GLY A 18 7.24 -3.04 14.41
C GLY A 18 6.75 -2.32 13.15
N VAL A 19 5.63 -1.58 13.23
CA VAL A 19 5.20 -0.69 12.13
C VAL A 19 6.06 0.58 12.14
N ILE A 20 6.83 0.77 11.07
CA ILE A 20 7.73 1.93 10.91
C ILE A 20 6.99 3.12 10.28
N GLY A 21 6.03 2.85 9.40
CA GLY A 21 5.20 3.89 8.81
C GLY A 21 4.09 3.33 7.92
N SER A 22 3.13 4.20 7.60
CA SER A 22 2.01 3.89 6.71
C SER A 22 1.90 4.95 5.62
N VAL A 23 1.52 4.52 4.41
CA VAL A 23 1.31 5.38 3.24
C VAL A 23 0.00 4.97 2.58
N ILE A 24 -0.87 5.95 2.32
CA ILE A 24 -2.09 5.80 1.54
C ILE A 24 -1.86 6.47 0.20
N ILE A 25 -2.05 5.70 -0.87
CA ILE A 25 -1.89 6.15 -2.25
C ILE A 25 -3.18 5.91 -3.05
N ASN A 26 -3.41 6.73 -4.08
CA ASN A 26 -4.46 6.47 -5.05
C ASN A 26 -3.96 5.55 -6.19
N LYS A 27 -4.85 5.21 -7.14
CA LYS A 27 -4.50 4.36 -8.29
C LYS A 27 -3.49 5.00 -9.24
N GLU A 28 -3.38 6.33 -9.27
CA GLU A 28 -2.40 7.05 -10.07
C GLU A 28 -1.02 7.13 -9.39
N GLY A 29 -0.87 6.61 -8.17
CA GLY A 29 0.38 6.68 -7.39
C GLY A 29 0.61 8.02 -6.69
N GLN A 30 -0.44 8.84 -6.53
CA GLN A 30 -0.38 10.05 -5.71
C GLN A 30 -0.57 9.72 -4.23
N VAL A 31 0.25 10.33 -3.37
CA VAL A 31 0.18 10.15 -1.93
C VAL A 31 -0.94 11.00 -1.35
N ILE A 32 -1.91 10.37 -0.67
CA ILE A 32 -3.01 11.05 0.02
C ILE A 32 -2.62 11.36 1.46
N LYS A 33 -2.02 10.38 2.16
CA LYS A 33 -1.62 10.49 3.56
C LYS A 33 -0.42 9.60 3.82
N SER A 34 0.54 10.08 4.61
CA SER A 34 1.74 9.33 4.94
C SER A 34 2.24 9.71 6.33
N THR A 35 2.87 8.76 7.02
CA THR A 35 3.68 9.05 8.22
C THR A 35 5.18 9.11 7.95
N LEU A 36 5.59 8.84 6.71
CA LEU A 36 6.98 8.93 6.27
C LEU A 36 7.27 10.33 5.72
N ASP A 37 8.55 10.64 5.50
CA ASP A 37 8.94 11.87 4.82
C ASP A 37 8.43 11.88 3.36
N ASN A 38 8.25 13.09 2.81
CA ASN A 38 7.65 13.26 1.49
C ASN A 38 8.46 12.56 0.39
N THR A 39 9.79 12.62 0.45
CA THR A 39 10.66 12.03 -0.58
C THR A 39 10.50 10.51 -0.61
N THR A 40 10.59 9.87 0.55
CA THR A 40 10.41 8.42 0.71
C THR A 40 8.99 8.00 0.32
N SER A 41 7.98 8.77 0.72
CA SER A 41 6.57 8.49 0.39
C SER A 41 6.32 8.48 -1.12
N LEU A 42 6.86 9.47 -1.85
CA LEU A 42 6.72 9.53 -3.31
C LEU A 42 7.44 8.38 -4.01
N GLN A 43 8.64 8.01 -3.54
CA GLN A 43 9.38 6.87 -4.08
C GLN A 43 8.60 5.56 -3.87
N TYR A 44 8.10 5.31 -2.66
CA TYR A 44 7.31 4.12 -2.38
C TYR A 44 5.99 4.10 -3.15
N ALA A 45 5.32 5.24 -3.33
CA ALA A 45 4.09 5.30 -4.11
C ALA A 45 4.32 4.83 -5.55
N SER A 46 5.36 5.35 -6.22
CA SER A 46 5.68 4.94 -7.59
C SER A 46 6.04 3.46 -7.70
N LEU A 47 6.80 2.93 -6.74
CA LEU A 47 7.20 1.51 -6.74
C LEU A 47 6.02 0.59 -6.44
N ALA A 48 5.19 0.95 -5.46
CA ALA A 48 4.04 0.17 -5.04
C ALA A 48 3.01 0.06 -6.17
N THR A 49 2.69 1.16 -6.87
CA THR A 49 1.77 1.13 -8.02
C THR A 49 2.25 0.16 -9.10
N ARG A 50 3.52 0.23 -9.50
CA ARG A 50 4.08 -0.68 -10.52
C ARG A 50 4.02 -2.14 -10.12
N VAL A 51 4.33 -2.45 -8.86
CA VAL A 51 4.28 -3.83 -8.36
C VAL A 51 2.84 -4.33 -8.28
N CYS A 52 1.89 -3.50 -7.84
CA CYS A 52 0.47 -3.85 -7.81
C CYS A 52 -0.06 -4.13 -9.23
N ASP A 53 0.20 -3.26 -10.20
CA ASP A 53 -0.27 -3.41 -11.58
C ASP A 53 0.24 -4.73 -12.18
N SER A 54 1.55 -4.99 -12.08
CA SER A 54 2.13 -6.24 -12.55
C SER A 54 1.59 -7.48 -11.83
N SER A 55 1.24 -7.37 -10.54
CA SER A 55 0.68 -8.48 -9.76
C SER A 55 -0.76 -8.77 -10.15
N VAL A 56 -1.56 -7.74 -10.41
CA VAL A 56 -2.94 -7.88 -10.90
C VAL A 56 -2.96 -8.53 -12.28
N ASP A 57 -2.08 -8.09 -13.18
CA ASP A 57 -1.99 -8.66 -14.54
C ASP A 57 -1.56 -10.13 -14.47
N ALA A 58 -0.55 -10.45 -13.65
CA ALA A 58 -0.12 -11.83 -13.45
C ALA A 58 -1.24 -12.72 -12.88
N LEU A 59 -2.04 -12.21 -11.94
CA LEU A 59 -3.15 -12.95 -11.34
C LEU A 59 -4.26 -13.22 -12.36
N ARG A 60 -4.66 -12.20 -13.13
CA ARG A 60 -5.70 -12.30 -14.16
C ARG A 60 -5.33 -13.25 -15.29
N ASN A 61 -4.03 -13.35 -15.60
CA ASN A 61 -3.53 -14.33 -16.57
C ASN A 61 -3.67 -15.78 -16.09
N ILE A 62 -3.66 -16.02 -14.77
CA ILE A 62 -3.84 -17.35 -14.17
C ILE A 62 -5.32 -17.67 -14.01
N ASP A 63 -6.08 -16.74 -13.43
CA ASP A 63 -7.52 -16.85 -13.21
C ASP A 63 -8.17 -15.46 -13.39
N PRO A 64 -8.94 -15.23 -14.46
CA PRO A 64 -9.57 -13.95 -14.73
C PRO A 64 -10.70 -13.60 -13.75
N THR A 65 -11.15 -14.55 -12.93
CA THR A 65 -12.21 -14.34 -11.93
C THR A 65 -11.67 -13.97 -10.55
N ASN A 66 -10.35 -14.03 -10.35
CA ASN A 66 -9.71 -13.77 -9.08
C ASN A 66 -9.15 -12.34 -9.00
N ASP A 67 -9.59 -11.59 -7.98
CA ASP A 67 -9.17 -10.22 -7.74
C ASP A 67 -8.10 -10.13 -6.63
N LEU A 68 -7.08 -9.30 -6.87
CA LEU A 68 -6.04 -9.06 -5.89
C LEU A 68 -6.59 -8.22 -4.72
N THR A 69 -6.70 -8.84 -3.54
CA THR A 69 -7.17 -8.18 -2.31
C THR A 69 -6.04 -7.75 -1.39
N PHE A 70 -4.94 -8.51 -1.33
CA PHE A 70 -3.81 -8.22 -0.46
C PHE A 70 -2.49 -8.70 -1.07
N LEU A 71 -1.46 -7.86 -0.96
CA LEU A 71 -0.11 -8.18 -1.40
C LEU A 71 0.88 -7.92 -0.26
N ARG A 72 1.68 -8.93 0.08
CA ARG A 72 2.75 -8.81 1.09
C ARG A 72 4.11 -9.02 0.45
N VAL A 73 4.91 -7.96 0.43
CA VAL A 73 6.30 -8.00 -0.04
C VAL A 73 7.25 -8.02 1.16
N ARG A 74 8.23 -8.92 1.14
CA ARG A 74 9.28 -9.00 2.17
C ARG A 74 10.63 -8.66 1.54
N SER A 75 11.33 -7.68 2.10
CA SER A 75 12.73 -7.44 1.80
C SER A 75 13.62 -8.21 2.77
N LYS A 76 14.85 -8.51 2.35
CA LYS A 76 15.85 -9.21 3.17
C LYS A 76 16.59 -8.30 4.15
N LYS A 77 16.22 -7.01 4.26
CA LYS A 77 17.02 -6.01 4.97
C LYS A 77 17.32 -6.51 6.39
N THR A 78 18.58 -6.88 6.58
CA THR A 78 19.25 -7.25 7.83
C THR A 78 19.62 -5.98 8.59
#